data_AF-A0A7V9PHN2-F1
#
_entry.id   AF-A0A7V9PHN2-F1
#
_cell.length_a   1.000
_cell.length_b   1.000
_cell.length_c   1.000
_cell.angle_alpha   90.00
_cell.angle_beta   90.00
_cell.angle_gamma   90.00
#
_symmetry.space_group_name_H-M   'P 1'
#
loop_
_entity.id
_entity.type
_entity.pdbx_description
1 polymer ?
#
loop_
_entity_poly.entity_id
_entity_poly.type
_entity_poly.pdbx_seq_one_letter_code
_entity_poly.pdbx_strand_id
1 'polypeptide(L)'
;VLPPIAVRPFVFRLRDRPALVPNPEVAAAEWIDLALLASANARRDITLDHGGQRRRVAAWVTPIGDIWGMTERIVSLLLGR
;
A
#
# COMPACT_ATOMS: atom_id res chain seq x y z
N VAL A 1 -15.93 9.68 -18.68
CA VAL A 1 -15.64 8.32 -18.16
C VAL A 1 -14.18 8.03 -18.41
N LEU A 2 -13.41 7.65 -17.38
CA LEU A 2 -12.02 7.21 -17.60
C LEU A 2 -12.04 5.89 -18.39
N PRO A 3 -11.11 5.68 -19.34
CA PRO A 3 -11.00 4.39 -20.02
C PRO A 3 -10.68 3.28 -19.01
N PRO A 4 -11.01 2.01 -19.31
CA PRO A 4 -10.64 0.89 -18.46
C PRO A 4 -9.12 0.88 -18.24
N ILE A 5 -8.68 0.97 -16.99
CA ILE A 5 -7.27 0.90 -16.62
C ILE A 5 -6.98 -0.51 -16.13
N ALA A 6 -6.07 -1.21 -16.81
CA ALA A 6 -5.56 -2.50 -16.37
C ALA A 6 -4.26 -2.32 -15.59
N VAL A 7 -4.16 -2.98 -14.43
CA VAL A 7 -2.99 -2.94 -13.55
C VAL A 7 -2.49 -4.35 -13.35
N ARG A 8 -1.19 -4.57 -13.57
CA ARG A 8 -0.54 -5.88 -13.39
C ARG A 8 0.60 -5.76 -12.37
N PRO A 9 0.42 -6.24 -11.13
CA PRO A 9 1.50 -6.27 -10.17
C PRO A 9 2.52 -7.36 -10.52
N PHE A 10 3.80 -7.10 -10.24
CA PHE A 10 4.88 -8.07 -10.34
C PHE A 10 5.58 -8.19 -8.99
N VAL A 11 5.93 -9.42 -8.63
CA VAL A 11 6.58 -9.73 -7.35
C VAL A 11 8.01 -10.18 -7.65
N PHE A 12 8.98 -9.58 -6.95
CA PHE A 12 10.39 -9.86 -7.13
C PHE A 12 11.02 -10.24 -5.79
N ARG A 13 11.93 -11.22 -5.85
CA ARG A 13 12.84 -11.51 -4.74
C ARG A 13 14.14 -10.74 -4.97
N LEU A 14 14.57 -9.96 -3.99
CA LEU A 14 15.86 -9.29 -4.01
C LEU A 14 16.94 -10.19 -3.37
N ARG A 15 18.20 -10.04 -3.81
CA ARG A 15 19.34 -10.77 -3.21
C ARG A 15 19.70 -10.19 -1.84
N ASP A 16 19.67 -8.88 -1.75
CA ASP A 16 19.94 -8.05 -0.57
C ASP A 16 19.03 -6.81 -0.59
N ARG A 17 18.99 -6.05 0.50
CA ARG A 17 18.19 -4.84 0.62
C ARG A 17 18.99 -3.65 0.07
N PRO A 18 18.64 -3.09 -1.11
CA PRO A 18 19.39 -1.99 -1.68
C PRO A 18 19.19 -0.70 -0.88
N ALA A 19 20.16 0.21 -0.99
CA ALA A 19 19.98 1.59 -0.56
C ALA A 19 18.92 2.28 -1.43
N LEU A 20 17.95 2.94 -0.80
CA LEU A 20 16.91 3.69 -1.50
C LEU A 20 17.38 5.14 -1.70
N VAL A 21 17.35 5.62 -2.94
CA VAL A 21 17.68 7.01 -3.28
C VAL A 21 16.46 7.65 -3.95
N PRO A 22 15.67 8.46 -3.22
CA PRO A 22 14.51 9.14 -3.78
C PRO A 22 14.88 10.15 -4.87
N ASN A 23 13.94 10.45 -5.75
CA ASN A 23 14.02 11.53 -6.72
C ASN A 23 12.98 12.63 -6.36
N PRO A 24 12.85 13.73 -7.12
CA PRO A 24 11.89 14.79 -6.81
C PRO A 24 10.40 14.36 -6.77
N GLU A 25 10.04 13.22 -7.38
CA GLU A 25 8.66 12.71 -7.34
C GLU A 25 8.37 11.93 -6.05
N VAL A 26 9.41 11.47 -5.33
CA VAL A 26 9.30 10.60 -4.15
C VAL A 26 9.70 11.37 -2.89
N ALA A 27 8.72 11.66 -2.04
CA ALA A 27 8.95 12.35 -0.77
C ALA A 27 9.64 11.47 0.29
N ALA A 28 9.33 10.16 0.31
CA ALA A 28 9.89 9.19 1.24
C ALA A 28 9.85 7.77 0.65
N ALA A 29 10.80 6.91 1.04
CA ALA A 29 10.87 5.52 0.62
C ALA A 29 11.32 4.64 1.80
N GLU A 30 10.49 3.68 2.18
CA GLU A 30 10.70 2.86 3.38
C GLU A 30 10.41 1.37 3.15
N TRP A 31 11.14 0.52 3.88
CA TRP A 31 10.91 -0.93 3.90
C TRP A 31 9.95 -1.27 5.04
N ILE A 32 8.86 -1.97 4.72
CA ILE A 32 7.91 -2.49 5.72
C ILE A 32 8.09 -4.00 5.85
N ASP A 33 8.08 -4.50 7.08
CA ASP A 33 8.07 -5.94 7.33
C ASP A 33 6.73 -6.55 6.91
N LEU A 34 6.77 -7.58 6.06
CA LEU A 34 5.58 -8.32 5.65
C LEU A 34 4.90 -9.01 6.85
N ALA A 35 5.64 -9.40 7.88
CA ALA A 35 5.08 -9.99 9.10
C ALA A 35 4.20 -8.99 9.86
N LEU A 36 4.56 -7.70 9.84
CA LEU A 36 3.72 -6.65 10.41
C LEU A 36 2.36 -6.59 9.70
N LEU A 37 2.38 -6.64 8.37
CA LEU A 37 1.18 -6.65 7.53
C LEU A 37 0.40 -7.97 7.66
N ALA A 38 1.05 -9.09 7.93
CA ALA A 38 0.37 -10.36 8.16
C ALA A 38 -0.41 -10.41 9.50
N SER A 39 -0.16 -9.49 10.42
CA SER A 39 -0.86 -9.48 11.72
C SER A 39 -2.37 -9.30 11.59
N ALA A 40 -3.14 -9.78 12.58
CA ALA A 40 -4.60 -9.78 12.54
C ALA A 40 -5.21 -8.37 12.48
N ASN A 41 -4.53 -7.37 13.03
CA ASN A 41 -5.03 -5.99 13.16
C ASN A 41 -4.40 -5.00 12.18
N ALA A 42 -3.49 -5.45 11.32
CA ALA A 42 -2.82 -4.56 10.37
C ALA A 42 -3.78 -4.03 9.29
N ARG A 43 -4.82 -4.79 8.94
CA ARG A 43 -5.85 -4.35 7.97
C ARG A 43 -7.13 -3.95 8.69
N ARG A 44 -7.60 -2.73 8.45
CA ARG A 44 -8.88 -2.25 8.98
C ARG A 44 -9.46 -1.15 8.11
N ASP A 45 -10.73 -0.85 8.33
CA ASP A 45 -11.36 0.31 7.70
C ASP A 45 -10.88 1.60 8.35
N ILE A 46 -10.46 2.55 7.53
CA ILE A 46 -10.15 3.93 7.93
C ILE A 46 -11.12 4.90 7.26
N THR A 47 -11.31 6.08 7.85
CA THR A 47 -12.08 7.16 7.25
C THR A 47 -11.14 8.13 6.54
N LEU A 48 -11.30 8.29 5.24
CA LEU A 48 -10.57 9.26 4.43
C LEU A 48 -11.50 10.40 4.04
N ASP A 49 -10.97 11.63 4.06
CA ASP A 49 -11.59 12.77 3.39
C ASP A 49 -10.96 12.93 2.01
N HIS A 50 -11.74 12.73 0.96
CA HIS A 50 -11.27 12.83 -0.42
C HIS A 50 -12.32 13.54 -1.28
N GLY A 51 -11.94 14.68 -1.85
CA GLY A 51 -12.85 15.50 -2.65
C GLY A 51 -14.06 16.02 -1.86
N GLY A 52 -13.89 16.31 -0.56
CA GLY A 52 -14.96 16.77 0.34
C GLY A 52 -15.95 15.69 0.77
N GLN A 53 -15.65 14.42 0.46
CA GLN A 53 -16.45 13.27 0.89
C GLN A 53 -15.67 12.41 1.87
N ARG A 54 -16.31 12.13 3.01
CA ARG A 54 -15.83 11.11 3.94
C ARG A 54 -16.19 9.72 3.45
N ARG A 55 -15.17 8.89 3.21
CA ARG A 55 -15.33 7.51 2.76
C ARG A 55 -14.61 6.56 3.69
N ARG A 56 -15.27 5.45 4.02
CA ARG A 56 -14.62 4.31 4.65
C ARG A 56 -13.95 3.45 3.59
N VAL A 57 -12.67 3.14 3.77
CA VAL A 57 -11.92 2.26 2.89
C VAL A 57 -11.10 1.28 3.71
N ALA A 58 -10.88 0.09 3.17
CA ALA A 58 -9.89 -0.83 3.71
C ALA A 58 -8.48 -0.24 3.55
N ALA A 59 -7.69 -0.34 4.60
CA ALA A 59 -6.30 0.09 4.60
C ALA A 59 -5.42 -0.81 5.46
N TRP A 60 -4.16 -0.89 5.10
CA TRP A 60 -3.10 -1.37 5.97
C TRP A 60 -2.58 -0.21 6.80
N VAL A 61 -2.74 -0.28 8.12
CA VAL A 61 -2.23 0.74 9.04
C VAL A 61 -0.81 0.38 9.41
N THR A 62 0.13 1.26 9.06
CA THR A 62 1.56 1.05 9.28
C THR A 62 2.18 2.23 10.02
N PRO A 63 3.35 2.05 10.65
CA PRO A 63 4.06 3.15 11.32
C PRO A 63 4.40 4.34 10.40
N ILE A 64 4.45 4.10 9.09
CA ILE A 64 4.85 5.08 8.07
C ILE A 64 3.64 5.69 7.34
N GLY A 65 2.43 5.34 7.77
CA GLY A 65 1.17 5.81 7.19
C GLY A 65 0.24 4.70 6.73
N ASP A 66 -0.97 5.10 6.38
CA ASP A 66 -2.00 4.17 5.93
C ASP A 66 -1.86 3.88 4.43
N ILE A 67 -1.80 2.59 4.08
CA ILE A 67 -1.76 2.14 2.68
C ILE A 67 -3.17 1.71 2.29
N TRP A 68 -3.77 2.40 1.32
CA TRP A 68 -5.15 2.17 0.88
C TRP A 68 -5.24 2.15 -0.65
N GLY A 69 -6.45 1.95 -1.17
CA GLY A 69 -6.72 2.10 -2.60
C GLY A 69 -6.13 0.97 -3.46
N MET A 70 -5.34 1.31 -4.48
CA MET A 70 -4.79 0.31 -5.39
C MET A 70 -3.66 -0.50 -4.74
N THR A 71 -2.78 0.17 -3.99
CA THR A 71 -1.66 -0.48 -3.30
C THR A 71 -2.15 -1.45 -2.24
N GLU A 72 -3.18 -1.09 -1.48
CA GLU A 72 -3.80 -2.00 -0.51
C GLU A 72 -4.26 -3.30 -1.17
N ARG A 73 -4.98 -3.21 -2.30
CA ARG A 73 -5.47 -4.39 -3.02
C ARG A 73 -4.32 -5.27 -3.54
N ILE A 74 -3.26 -4.66 -4.06
CA ILE A 74 -2.08 -5.39 -4.53
C ILE A 74 -1.41 -6.15 -3.37
N VAL A 75 -1.25 -5.50 -2.22
CA VAL A 75 -0.66 -6.13 -1.02
C VAL A 75 -1.58 -7.22 -0.46
N SER A 76 -2.89 -7.01 -0.43
CA SER A 76 -3.86 -8.01 0.01
C SER A 76 -3.83 -9.26 -0.88
N LEU A 77 -3.72 -9.11 -2.20
CA LEU A 77 -3.51 -10.23 -3.13
C LEU A 77 -2.20 -10.98 -2.87
N LEU A 78 -1.10 -10.27 -2.58
CA LEU A 78 0.17 -10.88 -2.23
C LEU A 78 0.08 -11.72 -0.94
N LEU A 79 -0.70 -11.24 0.05
CA LEU A 79 -0.86 -11.87 1.35
C LEU A 79 -2.00 -12.90 1.42
N GLY A 80 -2.81 -13.04 0.36
CA GLY A 80 -3.97 -13.92 0.32
C GLY A 80 -5.14 -13.48 1.21
N ARG A 81 -5.42 -12.18 1.28
CA ARG A 81 -6.45 -11.55 2.13
C ARG A 81 -7.40 -10.62 1.37
#